data_AF-A4CNS2-F1
#
_entry.id   AF-A4CNS2-F1
#
_cell.length_a   1.000
_cell.length_b   1.000
_cell.length_c   1.000
_cell.angle_alpha   90.00
_cell.angle_beta   90.00
_cell.angle_gamma   90.00
#
_symmetry.space_group_name_H-M   'P 1'
#
loop_
_entity.id
_entity.type
_entity.pdbx_description
1 polymer ?
#
loop_
_entity_poly.entity_id
_entity_poly.type
_entity_poly.pdbx_seq_one_letter_code
_entity_poly.pdbx_strand_id
1 'polypeptide(L)'
;METPEEKLKRAKKRVEEIKGFYIHLSVFIFINLMLLIVQNIRIFYDGQALFQWYSLYTPLFWGIGLAFHGAKVFGWLPFFGKKWEDEQIRKYMEKDRRESEKFK
;
A
#
# COMPACT_ATOMS: atom_id res chain seq x y z
N MET A 1 14.72 26.15 -0.77
CA MET A 1 15.30 25.02 -1.52
C MET A 1 15.46 23.88 -0.53
N GLU A 2 14.99 22.67 -0.85
CA GLU A 2 15.16 21.52 0.06
C GLU A 2 16.65 21.26 0.33
N THR A 3 17.00 20.96 1.58
CA THR A 3 18.38 20.64 1.96
C THR A 3 18.77 19.25 1.44
N PRO A 4 20.08 18.96 1.25
CA PRO A 4 20.54 17.63 0.85
C PRO A 4 20.06 16.51 1.80
N GLU A 5 19.93 16.82 3.10
CA GLU A 5 19.45 15.89 4.12
C GLU A 5 17.97 15.53 3.95
N GLU A 6 17.12 16.53 3.63
CA GLU A 6 15.69 16.33 3.36
C GLU A 6 15.46 15.45 2.13
N LYS A 7 16.24 15.67 1.07
CA LYS A 7 16.21 14.83 -0.15
C LYS A 7 16.60 13.39 0.16
N LEU A 8 17.66 13.19 0.95
CA LEU A 8 18.11 11.85 1.36
C LEU A 8 17.06 11.14 2.21
N LYS A 9 16.45 11.84 3.17
CA LYS A 9 15.38 11.29 4.02
C LYS A 9 14.16 10.86 3.20
N ARG A 10 13.76 11.69 2.24
CA ARG A 10 12.64 11.39 1.31
C ARG A 10 12.95 10.17 0.45
N ALA A 11 14.17 10.07 -0.09
CA ALA A 11 14.60 8.91 -0.87
C ALA A 11 14.64 7.61 -0.03
N LYS A 12 15.15 7.67 1.20
CA LYS A 12 15.16 6.51 2.12
C LYS A 12 13.74 6.03 2.44
N LYS A 13 12.85 6.94 2.83
CA LYS A 13 11.44 6.62 3.08
C LYS A 13 10.78 5.94 1.87
N ARG A 14 11.09 6.42 0.67
CA ARG A 14 10.57 5.84 -0.56
C ARG A 14 11.03 4.39 -0.78
N VAL A 15 12.30 4.10 -0.51
CA VAL A 15 12.85 2.74 -0.60
C VAL A 15 12.20 1.82 0.44
N GLU A 16 11.98 2.29 1.67
CA GLU A 16 11.31 1.53 2.73
C GLU A 16 9.86 1.20 2.36
N GLU A 17 9.11 2.14 1.80
CA GLU A 17 7.74 1.93 1.30
C GLU A 17 7.69 0.84 0.21
N ILE A 18 8.62 0.90 -0.76
CA ILE A 18 8.73 -0.08 -1.83
C ILE A 18 9.09 -1.46 -1.28
N LYS A 19 10.06 -1.55 -0.37
CA LYS A 19 10.41 -2.81 0.30
C LYS A 19 9.23 -3.39 1.08
N GLY A 20 8.50 -2.56 1.83
CA GLY A 20 7.32 -2.97 2.57
C GLY A 20 6.23 -3.56 1.65
N PHE A 21 6.02 -2.96 0.46
CA PHE A 21 5.12 -3.51 -0.54
C PHE A 21 5.57 -4.89 -1.04
N TYR A 22 6.84 -5.06 -1.40
CA TYR A 22 7.35 -6.35 -1.87
C TYR A 22 7.27 -7.44 -0.82
N ILE A 23 7.50 -7.13 0.46
CA ILE A 23 7.32 -8.08 1.56
C ILE A 23 5.85 -8.50 1.63
N HIS A 24 4.92 -7.56 1.62
CA HIS A 24 3.48 -7.86 1.66
C HIS A 24 3.05 -8.70 0.44
N LEU A 25 3.50 -8.35 -0.77
CA LEU A 25 3.25 -9.11 -1.99
C LEU A 25 3.81 -10.53 -1.91
N SER A 26 5.03 -10.68 -1.39
CA SER A 26 5.68 -12.00 -1.23
C SER A 26 4.91 -12.89 -0.27
N VAL A 27 4.50 -12.36 0.89
CA VAL A 27 3.66 -13.09 1.86
C VAL A 27 2.32 -13.47 1.23
N PHE A 28 1.69 -12.55 0.50
CA PHE A 28 0.44 -12.81 -0.21
C PHE A 28 0.59 -13.98 -1.19
N ILE A 29 1.61 -13.96 -2.06
CA ILE A 29 1.84 -15.04 -3.04
C ILE A 29 2.13 -16.36 -2.32
N PHE A 30 3.02 -16.35 -1.33
CA PHE A 30 3.44 -17.56 -0.63
C PHE A 30 2.27 -18.25 0.08
N ILE A 31 1.48 -17.51 0.84
CA ILE A 31 0.32 -18.06 1.57
C ILE A 31 -0.74 -18.57 0.60
N ASN A 32 -1.06 -17.82 -0.47
CA ASN A 32 -2.05 -18.27 -1.45
C ASN A 32 -1.58 -19.52 -2.22
N LEU A 33 -0.29 -19.59 -2.57
CA LEU A 33 0.28 -20.77 -3.21
C LEU A 33 0.21 -22.00 -2.28
N MET A 34 0.56 -21.84 -1.00
CA MET A 34 0.42 -22.93 -0.01
C MET A 34 -1.03 -23.38 0.12
N LEU A 35 -1.99 -22.46 0.17
CA LEU A 35 -3.42 -22.80 0.22
C LEU A 35 -3.88 -23.59 -1.01
N LEU A 36 -3.43 -23.20 -2.22
CA LEU A 36 -3.75 -23.91 -3.46
C LEU A 36 -3.16 -25.31 -3.50
N ILE A 37 -1.92 -25.49 -3.01
CA ILE A 37 -1.26 -26.80 -2.92
C ILE A 37 -2.02 -27.71 -1.95
N VAL A 38 -2.33 -27.22 -0.74
CA VAL A 38 -3.06 -27.99 0.28
C VAL A 38 -4.45 -28.38 -0.23
N GLN A 39 -5.15 -27.49 -0.93
CA GLN A 39 -6.44 -27.80 -1.55
C GLN A 39 -6.32 -28.86 -2.63
N ASN A 40 -5.34 -28.75 -3.54
CA ASN A 40 -5.13 -29.76 -4.59
C ASN A 40 -4.86 -31.15 -4.01
N ILE A 41 -4.00 -31.23 -2.99
CA ILE A 41 -3.71 -32.49 -2.30
C ILE A 41 -4.99 -33.07 -1.69
N ARG A 42 -5.78 -32.27 -0.96
CA ARG A 42 -7.04 -32.74 -0.35
C ARG A 42 -8.06 -33.21 -1.39
N ILE A 43 -8.19 -32.52 -2.52
CA ILE A 43 -9.08 -32.94 -3.62
C ILE A 43 -8.63 -34.31 -4.17
N PHE A 44 -7.31 -34.49 -4.34
CA PHE A 44 -6.73 -35.73 -4.85
C PHE A 44 -6.93 -36.93 -3.91
N TYR A 45 -6.84 -36.73 -2.59
CA TYR A 45 -6.96 -37.81 -1.60
C TYR A 45 -8.39 -38.07 -1.12
N ASP A 46 -9.20 -37.03 -0.89
CA ASP A 46 -10.53 -37.16 -0.28
C ASP A 46 -11.69 -37.06 -1.29
N GLY A 47 -11.40 -36.75 -2.57
CA GLY A 47 -12.41 -36.61 -3.63
C GLY A 47 -13.41 -35.46 -3.44
N GLN A 48 -13.29 -34.70 -2.34
CA GLN A 48 -14.16 -33.57 -2.04
C GLN A 48 -13.62 -32.33 -2.75
N ALA A 49 -14.43 -31.76 -3.65
CA ALA A 49 -14.21 -30.45 -4.22
C ALA A 49 -14.35 -29.38 -3.13
N LEU A 50 -13.27 -29.12 -2.38
CA LEU A 50 -13.18 -28.05 -1.39
C LEU A 50 -13.05 -26.66 -2.04
N PHE A 51 -13.55 -26.48 -3.26
CA PHE A 51 -13.79 -25.16 -3.83
C PHE A 51 -15.00 -24.54 -3.13
N GLN A 52 -14.87 -24.32 -1.82
CA GLN A 52 -15.81 -23.53 -1.06
C GLN A 52 -15.56 -22.09 -1.47
N TRP A 53 -16.60 -21.41 -1.93
CA TRP A 53 -16.62 -19.98 -2.22
C TRP A 53 -15.95 -19.14 -1.11
N TYR A 54 -15.93 -19.66 0.13
CA TYR A 54 -15.26 -19.05 1.27
C TYR A 54 -13.74 -18.90 1.12
N SER A 55 -13.07 -19.84 0.46
CA SER A 55 -11.62 -19.79 0.22
C SER A 55 -11.20 -18.68 -0.74
N LEU A 56 -12.14 -18.12 -1.51
CA LEU A 56 -11.87 -17.00 -2.41
C LEU A 56 -11.95 -15.65 -1.70
N TYR A 57 -12.71 -15.52 -0.59
CA TYR A 57 -12.83 -14.26 0.12
C TYR A 57 -11.49 -13.79 0.70
N THR A 58 -10.67 -14.71 1.20
CA THR A 58 -9.36 -14.38 1.77
C THR A 58 -8.41 -13.73 0.74
N PRO A 59 -8.11 -14.36 -0.43
CA PRO A 59 -7.33 -13.72 -1.47
C PRO A 59 -8.00 -12.47 -2.06
N LEU A 60 -9.33 -12.41 -2.13
CA LEU A 60 -10.03 -11.22 -2.61
C LEU A 60 -9.81 -10.01 -1.70
N PHE A 61 -10.08 -10.15 -0.40
CA PHE A 61 -9.92 -9.06 0.56
C PHE A 61 -8.46 -8.63 0.70
N TRP A 62 -7.54 -9.60 0.79
CA TRP A 62 -6.11 -9.29 0.85
C TRP A 62 -5.61 -8.69 -0.47
N GLY A 63 -6.12 -9.16 -1.60
CA GLY A 63 -5.80 -8.63 -2.93
C GLY A 63 -6.23 -7.17 -3.09
N ILE A 64 -7.40 -6.80 -2.58
CA ILE A 64 -7.85 -5.40 -2.53
C ILE A 64 -6.88 -4.56 -1.68
N GLY A 65 -6.56 -5.02 -0.46
CA GLY A 65 -5.61 -4.31 0.41
C GLY A 65 -4.22 -4.15 -0.23
N LEU A 66 -3.74 -5.18 -0.92
CA LEU A 66 -2.48 -5.17 -1.65
C LEU A 66 -2.52 -4.21 -2.84
N ALA A 67 -3.64 -4.16 -3.57
CA ALA A 67 -3.84 -3.23 -4.67
C ALA A 67 -3.82 -1.77 -4.18
N PHE A 68 -4.49 -1.46 -3.06
CA PHE A 68 -4.41 -0.13 -2.45
C PHE A 68 -3.00 0.21 -1.96
N HIS A 69 -2.32 -0.74 -1.32
CA HIS A 69 -0.93 -0.54 -0.88
C HIS A 69 -0.01 -0.26 -2.07
N GLY A 70 -0.13 -1.04 -3.15
CA GLY A 70 0.60 -0.83 -4.40
C GLY A 70 0.27 0.53 -5.03
N ALA A 71 -1.02 0.88 -5.13
CA ALA A 71 -1.44 2.15 -5.71
C ALA A 71 -0.89 3.36 -4.93
N LYS A 72 -0.79 3.27 -3.60
CA LYS A 72 -0.11 4.25 -2.74
C LYS A 72 1.40 4.25 -2.99
N VAL A 73 2.04 3.08 -2.96
CA VAL A 73 3.49 2.94 -3.10
C VAL A 73 3.97 3.30 -4.50
N PHE A 74 3.18 3.17 -5.56
CA PHE A 74 3.59 3.57 -6.91
C PHE A 74 2.99 4.92 -7.35
N GLY A 75 2.20 5.57 -6.49
CA GLY A 75 1.61 6.87 -6.79
C GLY A 75 0.53 6.82 -7.88
N TRP A 76 -0.13 5.67 -8.05
CA TRP A 76 -1.22 5.48 -9.01
C TRP A 76 -2.56 6.00 -8.52
N LEU A 77 -2.69 6.39 -7.24
CA LEU A 77 -3.90 7.02 -6.72
C LEU A 77 -4.01 8.47 -7.26
N PRO A 78 -4.94 8.77 -8.19
CA PRO A 78 -5.03 10.10 -8.80
C PRO A 78 -5.50 11.18 -7.82
N PHE A 79 -6.19 10.79 -6.73
CA PHE A 79 -6.79 11.72 -5.76
C PHE A 79 -5.90 12.03 -4.54
N PHE A 80 -5.01 11.12 -4.15
CA PHE A 80 -4.17 11.24 -2.94
C PHE A 80 -2.68 11.18 -3.27
N GLY A 81 -2.31 11.61 -4.48
CA GLY A 81 -0.92 11.65 -4.92
C GLY A 81 -0.14 12.81 -4.31
N LYS A 82 1.17 12.81 -4.54
CA LYS A 82 2.13 13.81 -4.05
C LYS A 82 1.70 15.26 -4.35
N LYS A 83 1.05 15.48 -5.50
CA LYS A 83 0.53 16.81 -5.90
C LYS A 83 -0.57 17.31 -4.95
N TRP A 84 -1.47 16.45 -4.52
CA TRP A 84 -2.52 16.82 -3.55
C TRP A 84 -1.89 17.10 -2.18
N GLU A 85 -0.95 16.28 -1.75
CA GLU A 85 -0.21 16.46 -0.49
C GLU A 85 0.54 17.81 -0.48
N ASP A 86 1.28 18.12 -1.54
CA ASP A 86 1.99 19.39 -1.71
C ASP A 86 1.02 20.59 -1.71
N GLU A 87 -0.17 20.45 -2.31
CA GLU A 87 -1.19 21.50 -2.31
C GLU A 87 -1.79 21.75 -0.92
N GLN A 88 -2.05 20.69 -0.14
CA GLN A 88 -2.53 20.83 1.24
C GLN A 88 -1.47 21.45 2.15
N ILE A 89 -0.21 21.00 2.06
CA ILE A 89 0.89 21.59 2.83
C ILE A 89 1.00 23.09 2.54
N ARG A 90 0.92 23.50 1.27
CA ARG A 90 0.94 24.91 0.90
C ARG A 90 -0.23 25.68 1.50
N LYS A 91 -1.44 25.11 1.51
CA LYS A 91 -2.63 25.72 2.12
C LYS A 91 -2.45 25.94 3.63
N TYR A 92 -1.92 24.96 4.35
CA TYR A 92 -1.65 25.10 5.79
C TYR A 92 -0.58 26.16 6.07
N MET A 93 0.56 26.11 5.36
CA MET A 93 1.63 27.10 5.49
C MET A 93 1.15 28.54 5.26
N GLU A 94 0.29 28.74 4.25
CA GLU A 94 -0.25 30.07 3.97
C GLU A 94 -1.30 30.51 5.00
N LYS A 95 -2.09 29.59 5.53
CA LYS A 95 -3.01 29.87 6.63
C LYS A 95 -2.24 30.30 7.88
N ASP A 96 -1.21 29.57 8.27
CA ASP A 96 -0.34 29.88 9.42
C ASP A 96 0.33 31.25 9.24
N ARG A 97 0.82 31.55 8.03
CA ARG A 97 1.40 32.86 7.72
C ARG A 97 0.38 33.98 7.93
N ARG A 98 -0.83 33.85 7.38
CA ARG A 98 -1.91 34.84 7.52
C ARG A 98 -2.36 35.02 8.97
N GLU A 99 -2.39 33.95 9.76
CA GLU A 99 -2.68 34.05 11.20
C GLU A 99 -1.54 34.78 11.94
N SER A 100 -0.28 34.47 11.65
CA SER A 100 0.86 35.18 12.26
C SER A 100 0.93 36.67 11.92
N GLU A 101 0.50 37.06 10.71
CA GLU A 101 0.39 38.47 10.27
C GLU A 101 -0.76 39.22 10.96
N LYS A 102 -1.81 38.53 11.41
CA LYS A 102 -2.94 39.13 12.15
C LYS A 102 -2.62 39.49 13.61
N PHE A 103 -1.61 38.87 14.21
CA PHE A 103 -1.18 39.11 15.59
C PHE A 103 0.06 40.01 15.70
N LYS A 104 0.50 40.60 14.57
CA LYS A 104 1.53 41.63 14.49
C LYS A 104 0.91 43.00 14.27
#